data_AF-A0A506PDR2-F1
#
_entry.id   AF-A0A506PDR2-F1
#
_cell.length_a   1.000
_cell.length_b   1.000
_cell.length_c   1.000
_cell.angle_alpha   90.00
_cell.angle_beta   90.00
_cell.angle_gamma   90.00
#
_symmetry.space_group_name_H-M   'P 1'
#
loop_
_entity.id
_entity.type
_entity.pdbx_description
1 polymer ?
#
loop_
_entity_poly.entity_id
_entity_poly.type
_entity_poly.pdbx_seq_one_letter_code
_entity_poly.pdbx_strand_id
1 'polypeptide(L)'
;MGGKNSQSRLQLIDYSYNIRGWLKQMNNPGNLGNDLFAMQIKYTNPIQAQGQGLFNGNIAEIDWKTQNDNVLYRYTYHYDALNRITKADFTGPSQWARYRLDNVQYDKNGNITNLRRNGHIVADPDKNISSDFGTMDNLTYTYQANSNKLLKVTDTGNTSYGFKDGTNQTIEYTYDTNGNMVKDLNKGIVGPSNSNGILYNHLNLPTEVRFGSVNKIKYIYDATGIKLSKQVITSGQPDSYTYYAGNYVYEGSSLKFFSHPEGYVEPDGTNFDYVYQYKDHLGNIRLNYKDISTTSTPILEIIEENNYYPFGLKHRGYNELVSANVNSVASKIKYNGKELEESLGYEIYEYEARHYDPALGRFMTVDPLAEDYLFQSAYVYAVNSPIFFIDKLGMGADWDRKVNDDGSITYTAKQVQLNKVIVQIHYINNMESKMDLPLKKQLI
;
A
#
# COMPACT_ATOMS: atom_id res chain seq x y z
N MET A 1 -13.41 -9.29 17.29
CA MET A 1 -13.67 -8.89 15.91
C MET A 1 -14.80 -9.74 15.35
N GLY A 2 -15.80 -9.08 14.79
CA GLY A 2 -16.95 -9.68 14.11
C GLY A 2 -17.98 -10.42 14.95
N GLY A 3 -19.10 -10.76 14.29
CA GLY A 3 -20.25 -11.46 14.86
C GLY A 3 -21.47 -10.55 15.07
N LYS A 4 -22.67 -11.10 14.88
CA LYS A 4 -23.95 -10.38 15.16
C LYS A 4 -24.13 -10.21 16.67
N ASN A 5 -24.93 -9.22 17.11
CA ASN A 5 -25.18 -8.98 18.54
C ASN A 5 -25.76 -10.21 19.29
N SER A 6 -26.33 -11.17 18.56
CA SER A 6 -26.87 -12.43 19.07
C SER A 6 -25.94 -13.63 18.92
N GLN A 7 -24.71 -13.45 18.46
CA GLN A 7 -23.71 -14.50 18.24
C GLN A 7 -22.44 -14.23 19.05
N SER A 8 -21.68 -15.29 19.36
CA SER A 8 -20.32 -15.15 19.84
C SER A 8 -19.46 -14.40 18.82
N ARG A 9 -18.47 -13.64 19.30
CA ARG A 9 -17.51 -12.98 18.40
C ARG A 9 -16.77 -14.02 17.55
N LEU A 10 -16.48 -13.69 16.29
CA LEU A 10 -15.84 -14.62 15.35
C LEU A 10 -14.36 -14.87 15.68
N GLN A 11 -13.64 -13.82 16.06
CA GLN A 11 -12.25 -13.89 16.49
C GLN A 11 -12.04 -13.03 17.74
N LEU A 12 -11.24 -13.53 18.68
CA LEU A 12 -10.63 -12.73 19.74
C LEU A 12 -9.23 -12.35 19.27
N ILE A 13 -8.85 -11.07 19.39
CA ILE A 13 -7.53 -10.62 18.94
C ILE A 13 -6.80 -10.05 20.14
N ASP A 14 -5.71 -10.70 20.50
CA ASP A 14 -4.91 -10.35 21.67
C ASP A 14 -3.73 -9.47 21.27
N TYR A 15 -3.68 -8.26 21.83
CA TYR A 15 -2.59 -7.32 21.61
C TYR A 15 -1.70 -7.22 22.85
N SER A 16 -0.39 -7.22 22.65
CA SER A 16 0.57 -6.89 23.72
C SER A 16 1.52 -5.79 23.29
N TYR A 17 2.00 -5.03 24.27
CA TYR A 17 2.82 -3.84 24.06
C TYR A 17 4.07 -3.89 24.93
N ASN A 18 5.11 -3.14 24.55
CA ASN A 18 6.26 -2.91 25.41
C ASN A 18 5.98 -1.76 26.41
N ILE A 19 6.92 -1.51 27.33
CA ILE A 19 6.80 -0.43 28.33
C ILE A 19 6.73 0.98 27.72
N ARG A 20 7.05 1.15 26.43
CA ARG A 20 6.93 2.40 25.67
C ARG A 20 5.61 2.51 24.90
N GLY A 21 4.71 1.54 25.06
CA GLY A 21 3.42 1.49 24.35
C GLY A 21 3.53 1.04 22.89
N TRP A 22 4.68 0.50 22.44
CA TRP A 22 4.81 -0.02 21.08
C TRP A 22 4.27 -1.44 20.98
N LEU A 23 3.54 -1.73 19.90
CA LEU A 23 2.98 -3.05 19.65
C LEU A 23 4.08 -4.10 19.57
N LYS A 24 3.98 -5.15 20.38
CA LYS A 24 4.89 -6.31 20.35
C LYS A 24 4.28 -7.51 19.65
N GLN A 25 2.97 -7.67 19.75
CA GLN A 25 2.33 -8.90 19.31
C GLN A 25 0.84 -8.70 19.08
N MET A 26 0.33 -9.35 18.03
CA MET A 26 -1.07 -9.56 17.72
C MET A 26 -1.26 -11.07 17.58
N ASN A 27 -1.99 -11.71 18.51
CA ASN A 27 -2.08 -13.17 18.64
C ASN A 27 -0.69 -13.86 18.74
N ASN A 28 -0.60 -15.17 18.91
CA ASN A 28 0.69 -15.84 19.12
C ASN A 28 1.18 -16.63 17.90
N PRO A 29 2.20 -16.18 17.13
CA PRO A 29 2.69 -16.94 15.99
C PRO A 29 3.39 -18.26 16.37
N GLY A 30 3.81 -18.41 17.64
CA GLY A 30 4.35 -19.65 18.19
C GLY A 30 3.27 -20.70 18.49
N ASN A 31 2.03 -20.28 18.72
CA ASN A 31 0.88 -21.16 18.95
C ASN A 31 -0.40 -20.47 18.45
N LEU A 32 -0.77 -20.74 17.21
CA LEU A 32 -1.87 -20.06 16.53
C LEU A 32 -3.24 -20.43 17.11
N GLY A 33 -3.39 -21.63 17.70
CA GLY A 33 -4.68 -22.10 18.23
C GLY A 33 -5.79 -22.02 17.17
N ASN A 34 -6.82 -21.23 17.47
CA ASN A 34 -7.97 -20.97 16.58
C ASN A 34 -7.89 -19.60 15.86
N ASP A 35 -6.78 -18.88 16.02
CA ASP A 35 -6.60 -17.58 15.36
C ASP A 35 -6.32 -17.79 13.87
N LEU A 36 -6.83 -16.89 13.03
CA LEU A 36 -6.57 -16.95 11.58
C LEU A 36 -5.22 -16.34 11.22
N PHE A 37 -4.76 -15.37 12.03
CA PHE A 37 -3.52 -14.61 11.85
C PHE A 37 -2.82 -14.39 13.19
N ALA A 38 -1.50 -14.42 13.17
CA ALA A 38 -0.69 -13.90 14.27
C ALA A 38 0.57 -13.21 13.76
N MET A 39 1.02 -12.20 14.51
CA MET A 39 2.20 -11.40 14.23
C MET A 39 2.94 -11.04 15.51
N GLN A 40 4.27 -11.08 15.49
CA GLN A 40 5.12 -10.62 16.57
C GLN A 40 6.20 -9.67 16.05
N ILE A 41 6.31 -8.51 16.67
CA ILE A 41 7.28 -7.46 16.36
C ILE A 41 8.38 -7.49 17.42
N LYS A 42 9.64 -7.55 16.97
CA LYS A 42 10.82 -7.50 17.83
C LYS A 42 11.63 -6.26 17.50
N TYR A 43 11.91 -5.48 18.54
CA TYR A 43 12.72 -4.27 18.45
C TYR A 43 14.14 -4.58 18.92
N THR A 44 14.30 -4.95 20.20
CA THR A 44 15.61 -5.06 20.86
C THR A 44 16.14 -6.49 20.97
N ASN A 45 15.32 -7.49 20.62
CA ASN A 45 15.59 -8.91 20.85
C ASN A 45 15.30 -9.77 19.61
N PRO A 46 15.92 -9.48 18.45
CA PRO A 46 15.77 -10.33 17.27
C PRO A 46 16.31 -11.75 17.52
N ILE A 47 15.76 -12.74 16.82
CA ILE A 47 16.14 -14.15 16.96
C ILE A 47 17.20 -14.56 15.92
N GLN A 48 17.21 -13.96 14.73
CA GLN A 48 18.22 -14.23 13.71
C GLN A 48 19.60 -13.74 14.15
N ALA A 49 20.63 -14.55 13.88
CA ALA A 49 22.03 -14.21 14.16
C ALA A 49 22.50 -12.93 13.44
N GLN A 50 21.83 -12.54 12.35
CA GLN A 50 22.11 -11.30 11.61
C GLN A 50 21.30 -10.10 12.11
N GLY A 51 20.26 -10.32 12.93
CA GLY A 51 19.43 -9.26 13.48
C GLY A 51 20.16 -8.51 14.60
N GLN A 52 20.08 -7.17 14.57
CA GLN A 52 20.59 -6.32 15.64
C GLN A 52 19.42 -5.76 16.44
N GLY A 53 19.52 -5.79 17.77
CA GLY A 53 18.53 -5.14 18.62
C GLY A 53 18.54 -3.63 18.38
N LEU A 54 17.39 -3.07 18.00
CA LEU A 54 17.19 -1.64 17.73
C LEU A 54 16.47 -0.98 18.90
N PHE A 55 17.09 0.04 19.48
CA PHE A 55 16.58 0.75 20.66
C PHE A 55 15.92 2.10 20.33
N ASN A 56 16.03 2.52 19.07
CA ASN A 56 15.57 3.81 18.54
C ASN A 56 14.11 3.78 18.03
N GLY A 57 13.42 2.65 18.09
CA GLY A 57 12.04 2.49 17.60
C GLY A 57 11.91 1.74 16.29
N ASN A 58 13.00 1.61 15.52
CA ASN A 58 12.97 0.76 14.34
C ASN A 58 12.68 -0.69 14.72
N ILE A 59 12.00 -1.38 13.81
CA ILE A 59 11.64 -2.77 13.96
C ILE A 59 12.79 -3.62 13.44
N ALA A 60 13.36 -4.47 14.29
CA ALA A 60 14.44 -5.36 13.89
C ALA A 60 13.90 -6.60 13.17
N GLU A 61 12.80 -7.17 13.66
CA GLU A 61 12.15 -8.34 13.06
C GLU A 61 10.65 -8.30 13.18
N ILE A 62 9.98 -8.90 12.20
CA ILE A 62 8.56 -9.26 12.28
C ILE A 62 8.44 -10.74 11.95
N ASP A 63 7.76 -11.48 12.83
CA ASP A 63 7.30 -12.83 12.59
C ASP A 63 5.81 -12.80 12.29
N TRP A 64 5.35 -13.64 11.39
CA TRP A 64 3.92 -13.86 11.20
C TRP A 64 3.61 -15.30 10.82
N LYS A 65 2.36 -15.68 11.01
CA LYS A 65 1.82 -16.99 10.68
C LYS A 65 0.33 -16.86 10.39
N THR A 66 -0.17 -17.64 9.45
CA THR A 66 -1.60 -17.70 9.11
C THR A 66 -2.11 -19.14 9.24
N GLN A 67 -3.42 -19.31 9.39
CA GLN A 67 -4.02 -20.63 9.49
C GLN A 67 -3.93 -21.43 8.18
N ASN A 68 -3.86 -20.74 7.03
CA ASN A 68 -3.85 -21.35 5.70
C ASN A 68 -2.72 -22.37 5.51
N ASP A 69 -1.52 -22.08 6.00
CA ASP A 69 -0.38 -23.00 5.90
C ASP A 69 0.31 -23.31 7.23
N ASN A 70 -0.03 -22.58 8.30
CA ASN A 70 0.56 -22.74 9.62
C ASN A 70 2.11 -22.65 9.62
N VAL A 71 2.68 -21.94 8.64
CA VAL A 71 4.12 -21.74 8.49
C VAL A 71 4.54 -20.46 9.19
N LEU A 72 5.62 -20.52 9.98
CA LEU A 72 6.22 -19.32 10.58
C LEU A 72 7.12 -18.62 9.55
N TYR A 73 6.74 -17.42 9.19
CA TYR A 73 7.52 -16.52 8.35
C TYR A 73 8.15 -15.41 9.17
N ARG A 74 9.29 -14.91 8.70
CA ARG A 74 10.02 -13.82 9.35
C ARG A 74 10.66 -12.90 8.33
N TYR A 75 10.64 -11.60 8.63
CA TYR A 75 11.56 -10.63 8.07
C TYR A 75 12.54 -10.14 9.14
N THR A 76 13.81 -10.02 8.78
CA THR A 76 14.84 -9.29 9.55
C THR A 76 15.24 -8.05 8.78
N TYR A 77 15.08 -6.87 9.38
CA TYR A 77 15.26 -5.59 8.71
C TYR A 77 16.59 -4.95 9.06
N HIS A 78 17.18 -4.28 8.07
CA HIS A 78 18.39 -3.50 8.24
C HIS A 78 18.18 -2.10 7.68
N TYR A 79 18.89 -1.15 8.28
CA TYR A 79 18.76 0.26 7.98
C TYR A 79 20.14 0.89 7.83
N ASP A 80 20.21 2.01 7.10
CA ASP A 80 21.38 2.89 7.16
C ASP A 80 21.32 3.82 8.38
N ALA A 81 22.34 4.68 8.52
CA ALA A 81 22.44 5.62 9.64
C ALA A 81 21.33 6.69 9.68
N LEU A 82 20.58 6.87 8.59
CA LEU A 82 19.42 7.77 8.50
C LEU A 82 18.10 7.02 8.73
N ASN A 83 18.15 5.78 9.19
CA ASN A 83 17.02 4.87 9.41
C ASN A 83 16.29 4.45 8.12
N ARG A 84 16.88 4.62 6.94
CA ARG A 84 16.29 4.17 5.68
C ARG A 84 16.54 2.68 5.49
N ILE A 85 15.56 1.93 4.99
CA ILE A 85 15.69 0.49 4.84
C ILE A 85 16.76 0.14 3.80
N THR A 86 17.69 -0.76 4.11
CA THR A 86 18.72 -1.23 3.17
C THR A 86 18.52 -2.69 2.79
N LYS A 87 17.83 -3.45 3.66
CA LYS A 87 17.61 -4.89 3.52
C LYS A 87 16.41 -5.37 4.33
N ALA A 88 15.73 -6.40 3.84
CA ALA A 88 14.78 -7.23 4.56
C ALA A 88 15.02 -8.71 4.21
N ASP A 89 15.67 -9.44 5.11
CA ASP A 89 15.93 -10.87 4.95
C ASP A 89 14.69 -11.69 5.25
N PHE A 90 14.15 -12.35 4.24
CA PHE A 90 13.03 -13.27 4.38
C PHE A 90 13.48 -14.65 4.87
N THR A 91 12.76 -15.19 5.83
CA THR A 91 12.97 -16.51 6.42
C THR A 91 11.65 -17.27 6.50
N GLY A 92 11.65 -18.51 6.01
CA GLY A 92 10.58 -19.48 6.19
C GLY A 92 11.13 -20.90 6.02
N PRO A 93 10.53 -21.93 6.64
CA PRO A 93 10.88 -23.34 6.42
C PRO A 93 10.99 -23.68 4.93
N SER A 94 12.18 -24.12 4.49
CA SER A 94 12.49 -24.47 3.07
C SER A 94 12.26 -23.34 2.04
N GLN A 95 12.08 -22.10 2.50
CA GLN A 95 11.75 -20.92 1.68
C GLN A 95 12.72 -19.76 1.94
N TRP A 96 13.92 -20.07 2.41
CA TRP A 96 14.90 -19.05 2.80
C TRP A 96 15.16 -18.07 1.66
N ALA A 97 15.01 -16.78 1.96
CA ALA A 97 15.26 -15.68 1.04
C ALA A 97 14.43 -15.61 -0.25
N ARG A 98 13.31 -16.33 -0.36
CA ARG A 98 12.46 -16.29 -1.57
C ARG A 98 11.76 -14.95 -1.80
N TYR A 99 11.57 -14.15 -0.76
CA TYR A 99 10.96 -12.81 -0.83
C TYR A 99 11.87 -11.74 -0.22
N ARG A 100 13.18 -11.93 -0.32
CA ARG A 100 14.16 -10.99 0.24
C ARG A 100 14.17 -9.68 -0.55
N LEU A 101 14.30 -8.56 0.16
CA LEU A 101 14.69 -7.27 -0.38
C LEU A 101 16.13 -6.98 0.07
N ASP A 102 17.01 -6.61 -0.83
CA ASP A 102 18.37 -6.20 -0.46
C ASP A 102 18.98 -5.23 -1.46
N ASN A 103 20.21 -4.80 -1.17
CA ASN A 103 20.94 -3.80 -1.94
C ASN A 103 20.13 -2.52 -2.21
N VAL A 104 19.28 -2.11 -1.25
CA VAL A 104 18.57 -0.85 -1.38
C VAL A 104 19.55 0.27 -1.04
N GLN A 105 19.88 1.06 -2.06
CA GLN A 105 20.84 2.16 -1.96
C GLN A 105 20.15 3.47 -2.30
N TYR A 106 20.68 4.56 -1.74
CA TYR A 106 20.10 5.89 -1.88
C TYR A 106 21.16 6.90 -2.28
N ASP A 107 20.77 7.87 -3.09
CA ASP A 107 21.55 9.09 -3.25
C ASP A 107 21.40 10.03 -2.02
N LYS A 108 22.02 11.21 -2.12
CA LYS A 108 22.01 12.22 -1.05
C LYS A 108 20.64 12.85 -0.81
N ASN A 109 19.75 12.82 -1.80
CA ASN A 109 18.37 13.31 -1.69
C ASN A 109 17.41 12.18 -1.27
N GLY A 110 17.91 10.97 -1.01
CA GLY A 110 17.06 9.84 -0.66
C GLY A 110 16.33 9.21 -1.83
N ASN A 111 16.72 9.50 -3.08
CA ASN A 111 16.22 8.73 -4.20
C ASN A 111 16.83 7.32 -4.17
N ILE A 112 16.04 6.28 -4.41
CA ILE A 112 16.55 4.90 -4.55
C ILE A 112 17.42 4.85 -5.82
N THR A 113 18.66 4.38 -5.71
CA THR A 113 19.58 4.18 -6.85
C THR A 113 19.68 2.73 -7.27
N ASN A 114 19.54 1.81 -6.32
CA ASN A 114 19.55 0.37 -6.55
C ASN A 114 18.55 -0.33 -5.65
N LEU A 115 18.00 -1.43 -6.12
CA LEU A 115 17.10 -2.28 -5.37
C LEU A 115 17.14 -3.69 -5.95
N ARG A 116 17.33 -4.72 -5.12
CA ARG A 116 17.24 -6.11 -5.54
C ARG A 116 16.14 -6.83 -4.76
N ARG A 117 15.31 -7.58 -5.48
CA ARG A 117 14.27 -8.46 -4.89
C ARG A 117 14.46 -9.88 -5.38
N ASN A 118 14.41 -10.81 -4.44
CA ASN A 118 14.12 -12.19 -4.76
C ASN A 118 12.61 -12.39 -4.73
N GLY A 119 12.08 -13.20 -5.65
CA GLY A 119 10.65 -13.46 -5.78
C GLY A 119 10.37 -14.56 -6.79
N HIS A 120 9.12 -14.66 -7.24
CA HIS A 120 8.75 -15.55 -8.35
C HIS A 120 9.39 -15.13 -9.67
N ILE A 121 9.72 -16.11 -10.51
CA ILE A 121 10.27 -15.93 -11.86
C ILE A 121 9.48 -16.71 -12.92
N VAL A 122 8.30 -17.20 -12.56
CA VAL A 122 7.31 -17.88 -13.41
C VAL A 122 5.92 -17.33 -13.12
N ALA A 123 4.95 -17.57 -14.00
CA ALA A 123 3.63 -16.93 -13.92
C ALA A 123 2.80 -17.42 -12.73
N ASP A 124 2.83 -18.73 -12.49
CA ASP A 124 2.07 -19.44 -11.46
C ASP A 124 3.04 -20.19 -10.51
N PRO A 125 3.79 -19.46 -9.66
CA PRO A 125 4.79 -20.06 -8.79
C PRO A 125 4.16 -20.94 -7.71
N ASP A 126 4.81 -22.06 -7.37
CA ASP A 126 4.45 -22.89 -6.21
C ASP A 126 5.56 -22.85 -5.16
N LYS A 127 5.25 -22.48 -3.91
CA LYS A 127 6.20 -22.49 -2.78
C LYS A 127 6.92 -23.82 -2.56
N ASN A 128 6.43 -24.93 -3.08
CA ASN A 128 7.10 -26.22 -2.99
C ASN A 128 8.14 -26.45 -4.10
N ILE A 129 8.14 -25.63 -5.16
CA ILE A 129 9.05 -25.72 -6.31
C ILE A 129 10.11 -24.62 -6.21
N SER A 130 11.35 -25.00 -5.88
CA SER A 130 12.42 -24.01 -5.67
C SER A 130 12.83 -23.26 -6.95
N SER A 131 12.67 -23.85 -8.13
CA SER A 131 13.02 -23.23 -9.42
C SER A 131 12.06 -22.12 -9.84
N ASP A 132 10.91 -22.02 -9.19
CA ASP A 132 9.92 -20.96 -9.47
C ASP A 132 10.33 -19.61 -8.85
N PHE A 133 11.39 -19.60 -8.04
CA PHE A 133 11.88 -18.44 -7.32
C PHE A 133 13.34 -18.15 -7.63
N GLY A 134 13.68 -16.87 -7.72
CA GLY A 134 15.03 -16.40 -8.02
C GLY A 134 15.17 -14.90 -7.79
N THR A 135 16.16 -14.29 -8.44
CA THR A 135 16.26 -12.82 -8.52
C THR A 135 15.15 -12.31 -9.43
N MET A 136 14.08 -11.80 -8.84
CA MET A 136 12.94 -11.21 -9.56
C MET A 136 13.35 -9.85 -10.10
N ASP A 137 14.00 -9.02 -9.29
CA ASP A 137 14.46 -7.70 -9.71
C ASP A 137 15.90 -7.48 -9.30
N ASN A 138 16.69 -6.87 -10.18
CA ASN A 138 17.98 -6.26 -9.89
C ASN A 138 18.06 -4.88 -10.55
N LEU A 139 17.41 -3.91 -9.89
CA LEU A 139 17.12 -2.60 -10.43
C LEU A 139 18.28 -1.63 -10.26
N THR A 140 18.51 -0.84 -11.32
CA THR A 140 19.32 0.37 -11.28
C THR A 140 18.49 1.54 -11.75
N TYR A 141 18.37 2.56 -10.91
CA TYR A 141 17.58 3.76 -11.16
C TYR A 141 18.50 4.87 -11.70
N THR A 142 18.13 5.45 -12.82
CA THR A 142 18.80 6.62 -13.39
C THR A 142 17.86 7.81 -13.31
N TYR A 143 18.37 8.96 -12.87
CA TYR A 143 17.59 10.19 -12.69
C TYR A 143 18.01 11.25 -13.71
N GLN A 144 17.11 12.18 -13.99
CA GLN A 144 17.43 13.36 -14.78
C GLN A 144 18.52 14.19 -14.09
N ALA A 145 19.39 14.82 -14.89
CA ALA A 145 20.45 15.66 -14.35
C ALA A 145 19.88 16.77 -13.46
N ASN A 146 20.47 16.97 -12.28
CA ASN A 146 20.06 17.98 -11.29
C ASN A 146 18.57 17.89 -10.88
N SER A 147 18.02 16.68 -10.82
CA SER A 147 16.60 16.46 -10.57
C SER A 147 16.36 15.15 -9.83
N ASN A 148 15.21 15.07 -9.14
CA ASN A 148 14.71 13.84 -8.51
C ASN A 148 13.71 13.07 -9.40
N LYS A 149 13.51 13.55 -10.64
CA LYS A 149 12.67 12.89 -11.66
C LYS A 149 13.40 11.67 -12.21
N LEU A 150 12.72 10.51 -12.19
CA LEU A 150 13.24 9.29 -12.79
C LEU A 150 13.48 9.49 -14.29
N LEU A 151 14.56 8.98 -14.83
CA LEU A 151 14.83 8.98 -16.27
C LEU A 151 14.56 7.59 -16.86
N LYS A 152 15.04 6.56 -16.14
CA LYS A 152 15.08 5.17 -16.57
C LYS A 152 15.27 4.24 -15.38
N VAL A 153 14.75 3.02 -15.48
CA VAL A 153 15.09 1.92 -14.58
C VAL A 153 15.49 0.73 -15.43
N THR A 154 16.62 0.11 -15.11
CA THR A 154 17.07 -1.10 -15.79
C THR A 154 17.03 -2.26 -14.83
N ASP A 155 16.50 -3.39 -15.28
CA ASP A 155 16.45 -4.64 -14.53
C ASP A 155 17.33 -5.71 -15.18
N THR A 156 18.36 -6.17 -14.46
CA THR A 156 19.17 -7.31 -14.90
C THR A 156 18.76 -8.63 -14.24
N GLY A 157 17.63 -8.65 -13.53
CA GLY A 157 16.98 -9.82 -12.94
C GLY A 157 15.99 -10.45 -13.91
N ASN A 158 14.69 -10.38 -13.60
CA ASN A 158 13.60 -10.85 -14.45
C ASN A 158 12.83 -9.65 -15.01
N THR A 159 12.61 -9.61 -16.33
CA THR A 159 11.96 -8.46 -16.96
C THR A 159 10.42 -8.58 -17.05
N SER A 160 9.84 -9.68 -16.57
CA SER A 160 8.42 -10.00 -16.70
C SER A 160 7.64 -9.91 -15.38
N TYR A 161 8.30 -10.02 -14.23
CA TYR A 161 7.69 -10.07 -12.91
C TYR A 161 8.34 -9.05 -11.96
N GLY A 162 7.58 -8.55 -10.98
CA GLY A 162 8.06 -7.44 -10.15
C GLY A 162 7.99 -6.13 -10.92
N PHE A 163 9.13 -5.49 -11.16
CA PHE A 163 9.25 -4.40 -12.11
C PHE A 163 9.34 -4.96 -13.53
N LYS A 164 8.39 -4.57 -14.40
CA LYS A 164 8.36 -5.02 -15.78
C LYS A 164 9.23 -4.12 -16.65
N ASP A 165 10.48 -4.52 -16.88
CA ASP A 165 11.40 -3.80 -17.78
C ASP A 165 11.04 -4.07 -19.26
N GLY A 166 9.98 -3.40 -19.71
CA GLY A 166 9.36 -3.63 -21.02
C GLY A 166 10.00 -2.88 -22.18
N THR A 167 10.95 -1.98 -21.92
CA THR A 167 11.61 -1.18 -22.95
C THR A 167 13.06 -0.87 -22.61
N ASN A 168 13.87 -0.46 -23.58
CA ASN A 168 15.26 -0.09 -23.34
C ASN A 168 15.59 1.20 -24.10
N GLN A 169 14.97 2.30 -23.68
CA GLN A 169 15.18 3.63 -24.28
C GLN A 169 16.14 4.45 -23.43
N THR A 170 16.67 5.55 -23.97
CA THR A 170 17.49 6.48 -23.15
C THR A 170 16.67 7.25 -22.13
N ILE A 171 15.38 7.48 -22.44
CA ILE A 171 14.40 8.14 -21.58
C ILE A 171 13.12 7.32 -21.61
N GLU A 172 12.73 6.81 -20.46
CA GLU A 172 11.55 5.94 -20.30
C GLU A 172 10.48 6.60 -19.44
N TYR A 173 10.89 7.54 -18.59
CA TYR A 173 9.99 8.35 -17.78
C TYR A 173 10.13 9.82 -18.17
N THR A 174 8.99 10.46 -18.43
CA THR A 174 8.94 11.91 -18.71
C THR A 174 7.91 12.58 -17.82
N TYR A 175 8.04 13.89 -17.63
CA TYR A 175 7.25 14.65 -16.68
C TYR A 175 6.73 15.93 -17.31
N ASP A 176 5.61 16.44 -16.79
CA ASP A 176 5.17 17.80 -17.09
C ASP A 176 6.01 18.86 -16.32
N THR A 177 5.62 20.12 -16.50
CA THR A 177 6.26 21.27 -15.83
C THR A 177 6.05 21.29 -14.33
N ASN A 178 4.97 20.68 -13.82
CA ASN A 178 4.67 20.57 -12.39
C ASN A 178 5.40 19.39 -11.74
N GLY A 179 6.06 18.54 -12.54
CA GLY A 179 6.78 17.38 -12.06
C GLY A 179 5.90 16.14 -11.89
N ASN A 180 4.76 16.07 -12.56
CA ASN A 180 3.96 14.86 -12.64
C ASN A 180 4.47 13.96 -13.74
N MET A 181 4.58 12.66 -13.49
CA MET A 181 4.97 11.69 -14.52
C MET A 181 3.90 11.63 -15.62
N VAL A 182 4.26 11.92 -16.87
CA VAL A 182 3.33 11.87 -18.00
C VAL A 182 3.54 10.67 -18.92
N LYS A 183 4.66 9.94 -18.75
CA LYS A 183 4.93 8.68 -19.43
C LYS A 183 5.71 7.73 -18.54
N ASP A 184 5.40 6.46 -18.72
CA ASP A 184 6.18 5.31 -18.27
C ASP A 184 6.17 4.31 -19.43
N LEU A 185 7.27 4.24 -20.17
CA LEU A 185 7.36 3.36 -21.33
C LEU A 185 7.38 1.88 -20.96
N ASN A 186 7.78 1.53 -19.73
CA ASN A 186 7.88 0.15 -19.25
C ASN A 186 6.49 -0.45 -19.03
N LYS A 187 5.55 0.36 -18.52
CA LYS A 187 4.13 0.02 -18.40
C LYS A 187 3.31 0.35 -19.66
N GLY A 188 3.96 0.79 -20.74
CA GLY A 188 3.28 1.21 -21.98
C GLY A 188 2.41 2.46 -21.82
N ILE A 189 2.65 3.27 -20.78
CA ILE A 189 1.90 4.49 -20.50
C ILE A 189 2.36 5.59 -21.46
N VAL A 190 1.67 5.65 -22.59
CA VAL A 190 1.87 6.64 -23.66
C VAL A 190 0.53 6.98 -24.30
N GLY A 191 0.42 8.21 -24.78
CA GLY A 191 -0.70 8.64 -25.61
C GLY A 191 -0.52 8.27 -27.09
N PRO A 192 -1.51 8.61 -27.95
CA PRO A 192 -1.42 8.42 -29.39
C PRO A 192 -0.15 9.05 -29.95
N SER A 193 0.51 8.35 -30.89
CA SER A 193 1.77 8.80 -31.50
C SER A 193 2.87 9.10 -30.48
N ASN A 194 2.95 8.33 -29.39
CA ASN A 194 3.91 8.52 -28.30
C ASN A 194 3.83 9.92 -27.68
N SER A 195 2.62 10.46 -27.50
CA SER A 195 2.36 11.67 -26.72
C SER A 195 2.24 11.34 -25.22
N ASN A 196 1.98 12.33 -24.38
CA ASN A 196 1.77 12.13 -22.94
C ASN A 196 0.64 11.11 -22.71
N GLY A 197 0.92 10.10 -21.89
CA GLY A 197 -0.03 9.05 -21.52
C GLY A 197 -0.89 9.43 -20.33
N ILE A 198 -0.41 10.30 -19.44
CA ILE A 198 -1.16 10.73 -18.26
C ILE A 198 -1.57 12.19 -18.37
N LEU A 199 -2.85 12.46 -18.09
CA LEU A 199 -3.42 13.79 -17.95
C LEU A 199 -3.78 14.04 -16.49
N TYR A 200 -3.56 15.26 -16.03
CA TYR A 200 -3.72 15.67 -14.64
C TYR A 200 -4.71 16.83 -14.48
N ASN A 201 -5.40 16.88 -13.36
CA ASN A 201 -6.16 18.07 -12.94
C ASN A 201 -5.25 19.09 -12.22
N HIS A 202 -5.85 20.19 -11.74
CA HIS A 202 -5.12 21.25 -11.02
C HIS A 202 -4.60 20.83 -9.63
N LEU A 203 -5.01 19.68 -9.10
CA LEU A 203 -4.49 19.07 -7.87
C LEU A 203 -3.38 18.05 -8.15
N ASN A 204 -2.90 17.94 -9.41
CA ASN A 204 -1.95 16.94 -9.85
C ASN A 204 -2.43 15.49 -9.66
N LEU A 205 -3.75 15.25 -9.68
CA LEU A 205 -4.34 13.91 -9.69
C LEU A 205 -4.59 13.41 -11.12
N PRO A 206 -4.26 12.15 -11.45
CA PRO A 206 -4.49 11.60 -12.79
C PRO A 206 -5.98 11.56 -13.15
N THR A 207 -6.39 12.25 -14.21
CA THR A 207 -7.76 12.19 -14.77
C THR A 207 -7.87 11.20 -15.92
N GLU A 208 -6.77 10.91 -16.61
CA GLU A 208 -6.71 9.89 -17.65
C GLU A 208 -5.31 9.28 -17.68
N VAL A 209 -5.23 7.95 -17.79
CA VAL A 209 -4.00 7.17 -17.97
C VAL A 209 -4.17 6.31 -19.21
N ARG A 210 -3.33 6.50 -20.23
CA ARG A 210 -3.41 5.83 -21.53
C ARG A 210 -2.32 4.80 -21.70
N PHE A 211 -2.70 3.68 -22.31
CA PHE A 211 -1.83 2.57 -22.68
C PHE A 211 -1.82 2.44 -24.21
N GLY A 212 -1.26 3.44 -24.88
CA GLY A 212 -1.33 3.63 -26.32
C GLY A 212 -2.56 4.43 -26.78
N SER A 213 -3.03 4.16 -27.99
CA SER A 213 -4.11 4.96 -28.61
C SER A 213 -5.51 4.62 -28.11
N VAL A 214 -5.70 3.38 -27.63
CA VAL A 214 -7.02 2.77 -27.45
C VAL A 214 -7.33 2.56 -25.96
N ASN A 215 -6.47 1.83 -25.28
CA ASN A 215 -6.65 1.43 -23.89
C ASN A 215 -6.39 2.60 -22.95
N LYS A 216 -7.28 2.82 -21.98
CA LYS A 216 -7.10 3.89 -20.99
C LYS A 216 -7.93 3.67 -19.74
N ILE A 217 -7.55 4.35 -18.66
CA ILE A 217 -8.32 4.47 -17.43
C ILE A 217 -8.65 5.95 -17.26
N LYS A 218 -9.90 6.26 -16.92
CA LYS A 218 -10.37 7.63 -16.65
C LYS A 218 -10.83 7.75 -15.21
N TYR A 219 -10.59 8.90 -14.62
CA TYR A 219 -10.97 9.21 -13.25
C TYR A 219 -11.76 10.51 -13.19
N ILE A 220 -12.73 10.55 -12.30
CA ILE A 220 -13.46 11.77 -11.93
C ILE A 220 -13.25 11.98 -10.44
N TYR A 221 -12.90 13.21 -10.07
CA TYR A 221 -12.76 13.64 -8.69
C TYR A 221 -13.70 14.81 -8.43
N ASP A 222 -14.08 15.01 -7.17
CA ASP A 222 -14.66 16.27 -6.75
C ASP A 222 -13.60 17.37 -6.65
N ALA A 223 -14.03 18.59 -6.32
CA ALA A 223 -13.14 19.76 -6.21
C ALA A 223 -12.12 19.65 -5.06
N THR A 224 -12.30 18.72 -4.12
CA THR A 224 -11.38 18.48 -3.00
C THR A 224 -10.39 17.34 -3.27
N GLY A 225 -10.51 16.67 -4.43
CA GLY A 225 -9.66 15.55 -4.81
C GLY A 225 -10.20 14.18 -4.40
N ILE A 226 -11.43 14.09 -3.87
CA ILE A 226 -12.04 12.78 -3.58
C ILE A 226 -12.44 12.12 -4.89
N LYS A 227 -11.96 10.89 -5.12
CA LYS A 227 -12.30 10.08 -6.29
C LYS A 227 -13.79 9.72 -6.25
N LEU A 228 -14.52 10.07 -7.30
CA LEU A 228 -15.95 9.80 -7.48
C LEU A 228 -16.21 8.64 -8.43
N SER A 229 -15.39 8.49 -9.48
CA SER A 229 -15.49 7.36 -10.38
C SER A 229 -14.19 7.00 -11.07
N LYS A 230 -14.16 5.75 -11.54
CA LYS A 230 -13.11 5.18 -12.38
C LYS A 230 -13.72 4.40 -13.53
N GLN A 231 -13.24 4.61 -14.75
CA GLN A 231 -13.66 3.87 -15.93
C GLN A 231 -12.44 3.24 -16.61
N VAL A 232 -12.46 1.92 -16.77
CA VAL A 232 -11.47 1.19 -17.58
C VAL A 232 -12.04 1.02 -18.98
N ILE A 233 -11.23 1.32 -19.99
CA ILE A 233 -11.56 1.16 -21.40
C ILE A 233 -10.51 0.25 -22.04
N THR A 234 -10.96 -0.91 -22.50
CA THR A 234 -10.14 -1.96 -23.12
C THR A 234 -10.58 -2.13 -24.57
N SER A 235 -9.64 -2.12 -25.51
CA SER A 235 -9.92 -2.19 -26.96
C SER A 235 -10.95 -1.16 -27.46
N GLY A 236 -11.02 -0.01 -26.78
CA GLY A 236 -11.86 1.12 -27.16
C GLY A 236 -13.30 1.01 -26.64
N GLN A 237 -13.61 -0.06 -25.91
CA GLN A 237 -14.91 -0.29 -25.29
C GLN A 237 -14.81 -0.13 -23.77
N PRO A 238 -15.85 0.41 -23.10
CA PRO A 238 -15.92 0.39 -21.64
C PRO A 238 -15.86 -1.05 -21.12
N ASP A 239 -14.86 -1.35 -20.32
CA ASP A 239 -14.62 -2.66 -19.71
C ASP A 239 -15.28 -2.72 -18.32
N SER A 240 -15.03 -1.71 -17.49
CA SER A 240 -15.67 -1.55 -16.19
C SER A 240 -15.89 -0.09 -15.84
N TYR A 241 -16.89 0.15 -14.97
CA TYR A 241 -17.18 1.48 -14.43
C TYR A 241 -17.41 1.35 -12.93
N THR A 242 -16.53 1.93 -12.12
CA THR A 242 -16.61 1.92 -10.65
C THR A 242 -17.01 3.29 -10.15
N TYR A 243 -17.97 3.35 -9.22
CA TYR A 243 -18.41 4.59 -8.56
C TYR A 243 -18.13 4.51 -7.06
N TYR A 244 -17.73 5.64 -6.49
CA TYR A 244 -17.42 5.80 -5.07
C TYR A 244 -18.35 6.86 -4.48
N ALA A 245 -19.19 6.45 -3.54
CA ALA A 245 -20.11 7.31 -2.81
C ALA A 245 -19.81 7.20 -1.32
N GLY A 246 -18.88 8.03 -0.83
CA GLY A 246 -18.33 7.86 0.51
C GLY A 246 -17.62 6.52 0.63
N ASN A 247 -18.04 5.69 1.59
CA ASN A 247 -17.50 4.33 1.78
C ASN A 247 -18.23 3.26 0.94
N TYR A 248 -19.23 3.61 0.13
CA TYR A 248 -19.96 2.68 -0.75
C TYR A 248 -19.30 2.61 -2.13
N VAL A 249 -19.05 1.40 -2.61
CA VAL A 249 -18.41 1.14 -3.91
C VAL A 249 -19.35 0.34 -4.80
N TYR A 250 -19.58 0.85 -6.01
CA TYR A 250 -20.46 0.26 -7.01
C TYR A 250 -19.68 -0.07 -8.27
N GLU A 251 -20.10 -1.11 -8.98
CA GLU A 251 -19.72 -1.35 -10.37
C GLU A 251 -20.98 -1.28 -11.24
N GLY A 252 -21.01 -0.34 -12.19
CA GLY A 252 -22.26 0.05 -12.85
C GLY A 252 -23.28 0.53 -11.82
N SER A 253 -24.46 -0.09 -11.80
CA SER A 253 -25.52 0.18 -10.81
C SER A 253 -25.53 -0.78 -9.62
N SER A 254 -24.61 -1.75 -9.58
CA SER A 254 -24.58 -2.80 -8.55
C SER A 254 -23.67 -2.40 -7.40
N LEU A 255 -24.21 -2.35 -6.19
CA LEU A 255 -23.41 -2.22 -4.97
C LEU A 255 -22.49 -3.44 -4.86
N LYS A 256 -21.19 -3.21 -4.63
CA LYS A 256 -20.20 -4.28 -4.47
C LYS A 256 -19.82 -4.45 -3.02
N PHE A 257 -19.52 -3.36 -2.33
CA PHE A 257 -19.31 -3.37 -0.89
C PHE A 257 -19.43 -1.97 -0.29
N PHE A 258 -19.51 -1.90 1.04
CA PHE A 258 -19.21 -0.70 1.80
C PHE A 258 -18.43 -1.01 3.06
N SER A 259 -17.50 -0.13 3.46
CA SER A 259 -16.58 -0.42 4.56
C SER A 259 -17.18 -0.18 5.95
N HIS A 260 -16.71 -0.94 6.94
CA HIS A 260 -16.91 -0.72 8.37
C HIS A 260 -15.55 -0.81 9.12
N PRO A 261 -15.44 -0.44 10.42
CA PRO A 261 -14.14 -0.33 11.09
C PRO A 261 -13.28 -1.60 11.09
N GLU A 262 -13.90 -2.78 11.03
CA GLU A 262 -13.23 -4.08 11.10
C GLU A 262 -13.15 -4.79 9.73
N GLY A 263 -13.62 -4.18 8.63
CA GLY A 263 -13.69 -4.82 7.31
C GLY A 263 -14.69 -4.17 6.36
N TYR A 264 -15.50 -4.97 5.67
CA TYR A 264 -16.54 -4.49 4.75
C TYR A 264 -17.78 -5.37 4.75
N VAL A 265 -18.88 -4.80 4.27
CA VAL A 265 -20.15 -5.47 4.04
C VAL A 265 -20.38 -5.59 2.55
N GLU A 266 -20.83 -6.76 2.09
CA GLU A 266 -21.16 -7.02 0.68
C GLU A 266 -22.59 -7.56 0.53
N PRO A 267 -23.29 -7.30 -0.59
CA PRO A 267 -24.61 -7.87 -0.82
C PRO A 267 -24.58 -9.38 -1.05
N ASP A 268 -25.50 -10.11 -0.42
CA ASP A 268 -25.80 -11.52 -0.70
C ASP A 268 -27.31 -11.67 -1.00
N GLY A 269 -27.66 -11.58 -2.28
CA GLY A 269 -29.05 -11.54 -2.73
C GLY A 269 -29.81 -10.33 -2.17
N THR A 270 -30.69 -10.57 -1.20
CA THR A 270 -31.44 -9.52 -0.47
C THR A 270 -30.87 -9.23 0.92
N ASN A 271 -29.84 -9.97 1.33
CA ASN A 271 -29.15 -9.86 2.59
C ASN A 271 -27.77 -9.23 2.41
N PHE A 272 -27.01 -9.18 3.51
CA PHE A 272 -25.66 -8.68 3.54
C PHE A 272 -24.75 -9.62 4.32
N ASP A 273 -23.57 -9.86 3.76
CA ASP A 273 -22.49 -10.58 4.40
C ASP A 273 -21.44 -9.63 4.94
N TYR A 274 -20.87 -9.99 6.09
CA TYR A 274 -19.82 -9.23 6.75
C TYR A 274 -18.49 -9.94 6.55
N VAL A 275 -17.54 -9.22 5.97
CA VAL A 275 -16.15 -9.64 5.81
C VAL A 275 -15.28 -8.85 6.76
N TYR A 276 -14.42 -9.55 7.49
CA TYR A 276 -13.53 -8.98 8.49
C TYR A 276 -12.07 -9.06 8.05
N GLN A 277 -11.27 -8.12 8.55
CA GLN A 277 -9.89 -7.93 8.12
C GLN A 277 -8.89 -8.03 9.26
N TYR A 278 -7.90 -8.91 9.10
CA TYR A 278 -6.66 -8.77 9.84
C TYR A 278 -5.75 -7.77 9.13
N LYS A 279 -5.30 -6.76 9.88
CA LYS A 279 -4.37 -5.73 9.41
C LYS A 279 -3.08 -5.80 10.22
N ASP A 280 -1.93 -5.58 9.58
CA ASP A 280 -0.66 -5.48 10.32
C ASP A 280 -0.51 -4.14 11.06
N HIS A 281 0.67 -3.89 11.64
CA HIS A 281 0.93 -2.69 12.45
C HIS A 281 0.89 -1.37 11.66
N LEU A 282 0.99 -1.43 10.33
CA LEU A 282 0.84 -0.27 9.44
C LEU A 282 -0.55 -0.22 8.81
N GLY A 283 -1.45 -1.14 9.15
CA GLY A 283 -2.77 -1.19 8.56
C GLY A 283 -2.82 -1.88 7.19
N ASN A 284 -1.77 -2.57 6.75
CA ASN A 284 -1.83 -3.36 5.52
C ASN A 284 -2.79 -4.54 5.75
N ILE A 285 -3.72 -4.75 4.81
CA ILE A 285 -4.63 -5.89 4.90
C ILE A 285 -3.83 -7.17 4.66
N ARG A 286 -3.79 -8.05 5.66
CA ARG A 286 -3.11 -9.34 5.63
C ARG A 286 -4.06 -10.47 5.29
N LEU A 287 -5.26 -10.46 5.84
CA LEU A 287 -6.29 -11.45 5.57
C LEU A 287 -7.68 -10.81 5.47
N ASN A 288 -8.52 -11.31 4.57
CA ASN A 288 -9.97 -11.15 4.61
C ASN A 288 -10.60 -12.49 5.01
N TYR A 289 -11.60 -12.48 5.90
CA TYR A 289 -12.32 -13.69 6.30
C TYR A 289 -13.79 -13.41 6.60
N LYS A 290 -14.64 -14.43 6.47
CA LYS A 290 -16.08 -14.34 6.79
C LYS A 290 -16.60 -15.62 7.44
N ASP A 291 -17.78 -15.53 8.05
CA ASP A 291 -18.55 -16.70 8.48
C ASP A 291 -19.35 -17.23 7.30
N ILE A 292 -19.12 -18.48 6.92
CA ILE A 292 -19.84 -19.18 5.83
C ILE A 292 -20.90 -20.16 6.36
N SER A 293 -21.13 -20.19 7.67
CA SER A 293 -22.13 -21.05 8.28
C SER A 293 -23.54 -20.55 7.98
N THR A 294 -24.45 -21.49 7.72
CA THR A 294 -25.90 -21.24 7.68
C THR A 294 -26.58 -21.43 9.03
N THR A 295 -25.80 -21.76 10.07
CA THR A 295 -26.28 -22.07 11.43
C THR A 295 -25.77 -21.04 12.45
N SER A 296 -26.16 -21.18 13.71
CA SER A 296 -25.67 -20.31 14.79
C SER A 296 -24.20 -20.53 15.14
N THR A 297 -23.61 -21.66 14.75
CA THR A 297 -22.21 -21.98 15.00
C THR A 297 -21.37 -21.50 13.83
N PRO A 298 -20.47 -20.52 14.01
CA PRO A 298 -19.74 -19.94 12.90
C PRO A 298 -18.72 -20.92 12.31
N ILE A 299 -18.56 -20.88 10.99
CA ILE A 299 -17.51 -21.57 10.24
C ILE A 299 -16.75 -20.50 9.50
N LEU A 300 -15.50 -20.24 9.92
CA LEU A 300 -14.71 -19.17 9.34
C LEU A 300 -13.95 -19.65 8.10
N GLU A 301 -14.00 -18.84 7.05
CA GLU A 301 -13.20 -19.03 5.86
C GLU A 301 -12.30 -17.81 5.64
N ILE A 302 -10.99 -18.04 5.45
CA ILE A 302 -10.08 -17.03 4.92
C ILE A 302 -10.32 -16.96 3.41
N ILE A 303 -10.89 -15.84 2.94
CA ILE A 303 -11.25 -15.67 1.52
C ILE A 303 -10.14 -14.99 0.70
N GLU A 304 -9.21 -14.32 1.37
CA GLU A 304 -8.03 -13.72 0.75
C GLU A 304 -6.89 -13.59 1.76
N GLU A 305 -5.67 -13.84 1.31
CA GLU A 305 -4.46 -13.53 2.05
C GLU A 305 -3.48 -12.70 1.19
N ASN A 306 -2.85 -11.73 1.84
CA ASN A 306 -1.89 -10.81 1.23
C ASN A 306 -0.65 -10.67 2.12
N ASN A 307 0.51 -10.87 1.51
CA ASN A 307 1.82 -10.69 2.11
C ASN A 307 2.64 -9.76 1.21
N TYR A 308 3.49 -8.90 1.79
CA TYR A 308 4.12 -7.81 1.05
C TYR A 308 5.62 -7.70 1.31
N TYR A 309 6.36 -7.30 0.27
CA TYR A 309 7.69 -6.72 0.41
C TYR A 309 7.58 -5.37 1.16
N PRO A 310 8.67 -4.85 1.74
CA PRO A 310 8.64 -3.61 2.52
C PRO A 310 7.96 -2.42 1.83
N PHE A 311 8.22 -2.23 0.54
CA PHE A 311 7.63 -1.15 -0.27
C PHE A 311 6.24 -1.48 -0.84
N GLY A 312 5.58 -2.55 -0.38
CA GLY A 312 4.18 -2.84 -0.67
C GLY A 312 3.90 -3.67 -1.93
N LEU A 313 4.92 -4.11 -2.66
CA LEU A 313 4.75 -5.12 -3.71
C LEU A 313 4.23 -6.42 -3.07
N LYS A 314 3.23 -7.06 -3.66
CA LYS A 314 2.64 -8.29 -3.11
C LYS A 314 3.55 -9.50 -3.41
N HIS A 315 3.65 -10.44 -2.47
CA HIS A 315 4.30 -11.72 -2.70
C HIS A 315 3.42 -12.63 -3.58
N ARG A 316 4.05 -13.59 -4.24
CA ARG A 316 3.40 -14.59 -5.11
C ARG A 316 3.85 -16.00 -4.77
N GLY A 317 3.00 -16.99 -5.00
CA GLY A 317 3.32 -18.42 -4.91
C GLY A 317 3.06 -19.11 -3.58
N TYR A 318 2.38 -18.45 -2.65
CA TYR A 318 1.85 -19.08 -1.44
C TYR A 318 0.62 -18.33 -0.93
N ASN A 319 -0.32 -19.10 -0.38
CA ASN A 319 -1.55 -18.61 0.24
C ASN A 319 -2.33 -17.66 -0.68
N GLU A 320 -2.22 -17.84 -2.00
CA GLU A 320 -2.94 -17.08 -3.01
C GLU A 320 -4.29 -17.70 -3.37
N LEU A 321 -4.80 -18.60 -2.52
CA LEU A 321 -6.08 -19.25 -2.73
C LEU A 321 -7.17 -18.19 -2.95
N VAL A 322 -7.69 -18.15 -4.17
CA VAL A 322 -8.85 -17.34 -4.53
C VAL A 322 -10.07 -18.15 -4.10
N SER A 323 -10.60 -17.82 -2.92
CA SER A 323 -11.91 -18.36 -2.53
C SER A 323 -12.97 -17.87 -3.54
N ALA A 324 -13.90 -18.74 -3.92
CA ALA A 324 -15.04 -18.33 -4.74
C ALA A 324 -15.93 -17.29 -4.04
N ASN A 325 -15.77 -17.14 -2.72
CA ASN A 325 -16.51 -16.19 -1.89
C ASN A 325 -15.81 -14.82 -1.78
N VAL A 326 -14.71 -14.58 -2.52
CA VAL A 326 -14.02 -13.29 -2.50
C VAL A 326 -14.76 -12.25 -3.33
N ASN A 327 -14.91 -11.04 -2.77
CA ASN A 327 -15.36 -9.88 -3.52
C ASN A 327 -14.24 -9.36 -4.43
N SER A 328 -14.40 -9.48 -5.75
CA SER A 328 -13.37 -9.07 -6.71
C SER A 328 -13.06 -7.56 -6.72
N VAL A 329 -13.97 -6.73 -6.20
CA VAL A 329 -13.76 -5.28 -6.11
C VAL A 329 -13.14 -4.91 -4.76
N ALA A 330 -13.63 -5.48 -3.65
CA ALA A 330 -13.06 -5.21 -2.33
C ALA A 330 -11.65 -5.81 -2.17
N SER A 331 -11.34 -6.92 -2.84
CA SER A 331 -10.00 -7.53 -2.81
C SER A 331 -8.92 -6.64 -3.43
N LYS A 332 -9.28 -5.61 -4.20
CA LYS A 332 -8.32 -4.61 -4.69
C LYS A 332 -7.78 -3.71 -3.58
N ILE A 333 -8.44 -3.64 -2.41
CA ILE A 333 -7.96 -2.88 -1.26
C ILE A 333 -6.91 -3.71 -0.52
N LYS A 334 -5.64 -3.26 -0.54
CA LYS A 334 -4.50 -4.09 -0.09
C LYS A 334 -3.54 -3.33 0.84
N TYR A 335 -2.37 -2.94 0.33
CA TYR A 335 -1.32 -2.25 1.08
C TYR A 335 -1.81 -0.88 1.56
N ASN A 336 -1.58 -0.58 2.84
CA ASN A 336 -2.10 0.61 3.55
C ASN A 336 -3.61 0.86 3.42
N GLY A 337 -4.39 -0.17 3.07
CA GLY A 337 -5.81 -0.03 2.80
C GLY A 337 -6.12 0.79 1.54
N LYS A 338 -5.20 0.84 0.57
CA LYS A 338 -5.37 1.53 -0.71
C LYS A 338 -5.76 0.56 -1.80
N GLU A 339 -6.51 1.08 -2.77
CA GLU A 339 -6.92 0.35 -3.95
C GLU A 339 -5.73 0.17 -4.89
N LEU A 340 -5.46 -1.07 -5.27
CA LEU A 340 -4.53 -1.45 -6.31
C LEU A 340 -5.27 -1.51 -7.64
N GLU A 341 -4.85 -0.70 -8.61
CA GLU A 341 -5.33 -0.77 -9.98
C GLU A 341 -4.37 -1.60 -10.83
N GLU A 342 -4.83 -2.75 -11.29
CA GLU A 342 -4.06 -3.74 -12.05
C GLU A 342 -4.52 -3.82 -13.52
N SER A 343 -5.66 -3.21 -13.86
CA SER A 343 -6.19 -3.17 -15.22
C SER A 343 -5.16 -2.62 -16.18
N LEU A 344 -5.08 -3.24 -17.35
CA LEU A 344 -4.15 -2.87 -18.43
C LEU A 344 -2.67 -2.93 -18.02
N GLY A 345 -2.33 -3.60 -16.92
CA GLY A 345 -0.97 -3.71 -16.40
C GLY A 345 -0.50 -2.46 -15.62
N TYR A 346 -1.42 -1.64 -15.11
CA TYR A 346 -1.06 -0.41 -14.41
C TYR A 346 -0.27 -0.71 -13.12
N GLU A 347 -0.79 -1.60 -12.27
CA GLU A 347 -0.16 -2.09 -11.03
C GLU A 347 0.27 -0.95 -10.08
N ILE A 348 -0.64 0.01 -9.86
CA ILE A 348 -0.42 1.22 -9.06
C ILE A 348 -1.40 1.27 -7.88
N TYR A 349 -0.92 1.68 -6.72
CA TYR A 349 -1.78 2.03 -5.59
C TYR A 349 -2.28 3.47 -5.72
N GLU A 350 -3.59 3.65 -5.65
CA GLU A 350 -4.26 4.94 -5.77
C GLU A 350 -4.46 5.56 -4.38
N TYR A 351 -3.47 6.34 -3.90
CA TYR A 351 -3.65 7.16 -2.71
C TYR A 351 -4.41 8.44 -3.08
N GLU A 352 -5.01 9.07 -2.07
CA GLU A 352 -5.89 10.21 -2.22
C GLU A 352 -5.21 11.40 -2.90
N ALA A 353 -3.94 11.67 -2.58
CA ALA A 353 -3.21 12.78 -3.17
C ALA A 353 -2.23 12.37 -4.29
N ARG A 354 -1.81 11.11 -4.34
CA ARG A 354 -0.77 10.64 -5.26
C ARG A 354 -0.94 9.18 -5.64
N HIS A 355 -0.59 8.85 -6.87
CA HIS A 355 -0.45 7.46 -7.30
C HIS A 355 0.94 6.94 -6.91
N TYR A 356 0.99 5.74 -6.33
CA TYR A 356 2.18 5.08 -5.79
C TYR A 356 2.51 3.79 -6.55
N ASP A 357 3.76 3.67 -7.01
CA ASP A 357 4.24 2.46 -7.67
C ASP A 357 5.00 1.57 -6.66
N PRO A 358 4.44 0.42 -6.25
CA PRO A 358 5.11 -0.49 -5.32
C PRO A 358 6.28 -1.25 -5.95
N ALA A 359 6.32 -1.39 -7.28
CA ALA A 359 7.45 -1.99 -7.98
C ALA A 359 8.66 -1.07 -7.95
N LEU A 360 8.45 0.26 -8.02
CA LEU A 360 9.50 1.28 -7.93
C LEU A 360 9.78 1.79 -6.50
N GLY A 361 8.83 1.61 -5.57
CA GLY A 361 8.94 2.11 -4.19
C GLY A 361 8.80 3.63 -4.07
N ARG A 362 8.07 4.29 -4.98
CA ARG A 362 7.96 5.76 -5.03
C ARG A 362 6.64 6.26 -5.61
N PHE A 363 6.33 7.54 -5.37
CA PHE A 363 5.20 8.22 -5.97
C PHE A 363 5.48 8.71 -7.40
N MET A 364 4.41 8.85 -8.18
CA MET A 364 4.46 9.33 -9.58
C MET A 364 4.45 10.86 -9.71
N THR A 365 4.10 11.57 -8.62
CA THR A 365 3.96 13.03 -8.58
C THR A 365 4.68 13.59 -7.35
N VAL A 366 4.94 14.91 -7.39
CA VAL A 366 5.56 15.66 -6.30
C VAL A 366 4.63 15.66 -5.09
N ASP A 367 5.19 15.46 -3.89
CA ASP A 367 4.47 15.60 -2.63
C ASP A 367 3.82 17.00 -2.51
N PRO A 368 2.51 17.10 -2.26
CA PRO A 368 1.89 18.39 -1.98
C PRO A 368 2.45 19.10 -0.74
N LEU A 369 3.11 18.38 0.16
CA LEU A 369 3.81 18.92 1.34
C LEU A 369 5.34 18.81 1.21
N ALA A 370 5.88 18.81 -0.02
CA ALA A 370 7.32 18.65 -0.26
C ALA A 370 8.18 19.66 0.54
N GLU A 371 7.69 20.87 0.78
CA GLU A 371 8.36 21.90 1.58
C GLU A 371 8.55 21.52 3.06
N ASP A 372 7.78 20.57 3.60
CA ASP A 372 7.97 20.06 4.97
C ASP A 372 9.08 18.99 5.02
N TYR A 373 9.50 18.48 3.85
CA TYR A 373 10.47 17.39 3.70
C TYR A 373 11.70 17.81 2.87
N LEU A 374 12.22 19.03 3.08
CA LEU A 374 13.36 19.60 2.32
C LEU A 374 14.64 18.75 2.33
N PHE A 375 14.77 17.80 3.27
CA PHE A 375 15.92 16.92 3.39
C PHE A 375 15.87 15.70 2.44
N GLN A 376 14.78 15.53 1.68
CA GLN A 376 14.62 14.41 0.76
C GLN A 376 13.91 14.80 -0.55
N SER A 377 13.90 13.87 -1.49
CA SER A 377 13.16 13.94 -2.73
C SER A 377 11.65 13.94 -2.49
N ALA A 378 10.93 14.78 -3.23
CA ALA A 378 9.48 14.92 -3.15
C ALA A 378 8.69 13.70 -3.69
N TYR A 379 9.37 12.66 -4.18
CA TYR A 379 8.76 11.43 -4.68
C TYR A 379 8.91 10.25 -3.71
N VAL A 380 9.62 10.45 -2.60
CA VAL A 380 9.94 9.39 -1.63
C VAL A 380 8.68 8.93 -0.91
N TYR A 381 8.49 7.62 -0.83
CA TYR A 381 7.47 7.02 0.00
C TYR A 381 7.99 6.75 1.42
N ALA A 382 7.20 7.14 2.42
CA ALA A 382 7.43 6.84 3.84
C ALA A 382 8.87 7.11 4.31
N VAL A 383 9.48 8.20 3.83
CA VAL A 383 10.90 8.61 4.09
C VAL A 383 11.93 7.47 3.90
N ASN A 384 11.63 6.52 2.99
CA ASN A 384 12.39 5.29 2.76
C ASN A 384 12.48 4.33 3.96
N SER A 385 11.56 4.43 4.93
CA SER A 385 11.46 3.52 6.07
C SER A 385 10.05 2.92 6.17
N PRO A 386 9.58 2.18 5.15
CA PRO A 386 8.18 1.77 4.99
C PRO A 386 7.74 0.65 5.96
N ILE A 387 8.62 0.24 6.87
CA ILE A 387 8.31 -0.69 7.97
C ILE A 387 7.96 0.08 9.25
N PHE A 388 8.41 1.33 9.36
CA PHE A 388 8.18 2.19 10.52
C PHE A 388 7.14 3.27 10.22
N PHE A 389 7.23 3.90 9.04
CA PHE A 389 6.31 4.96 8.62
C PHE A 389 5.30 4.48 7.59
N ILE A 390 4.18 5.20 7.54
CA ILE A 390 3.13 5.10 6.54
C ILE A 390 2.82 6.50 6.02
N ASP A 391 2.68 6.64 4.71
CA ASP A 391 2.08 7.83 4.10
C ASP A 391 0.60 7.55 3.84
N LYS A 392 -0.27 7.90 4.80
CA LYS A 392 -1.68 7.48 4.78
C LYS A 392 -2.50 8.10 3.65
N LEU A 393 -2.13 9.28 3.15
CA LEU A 393 -2.90 10.01 2.14
C LEU A 393 -2.12 10.22 0.84
N GLY A 394 -0.82 9.87 0.83
CA GLY A 394 0.10 10.32 -0.21
C GLY A 394 0.50 11.79 -0.02
N MET A 395 0.60 12.31 1.21
CA MET A 395 0.98 13.71 1.50
C MET A 395 1.95 13.77 2.70
N GLY A 396 2.97 12.92 2.71
CA GLY A 396 4.01 12.91 3.74
C GLY A 396 3.92 11.73 4.71
N ALA A 397 5.05 11.45 5.35
CA ALA A 397 5.16 10.36 6.32
C ALA A 397 4.60 10.78 7.68
N ASP A 398 3.53 10.10 8.11
CA ASP A 398 2.91 10.12 9.44
C ASP A 398 1.98 11.30 9.83
N TRP A 399 0.67 11.00 9.87
CA TRP A 399 -0.36 11.78 10.57
C TRP A 399 -1.30 10.84 11.34
N ASP A 400 -1.54 11.11 12.62
CA ASP A 400 -2.62 10.48 13.39
C ASP A 400 -3.96 11.09 12.95
N ARG A 401 -4.86 10.24 12.44
CA ARG A 401 -6.25 10.59 12.15
C ARG A 401 -7.01 10.57 13.48
N LYS A 402 -7.40 11.74 13.97
CA LYS A 402 -8.33 11.87 15.10
C LYS A 402 -9.71 12.20 14.57
N VAL A 403 -10.69 11.37 14.89
CA VAL A 403 -12.11 11.74 14.75
C VAL A 403 -12.50 12.41 16.06
N ASN A 404 -12.89 13.68 16.00
CA ASN A 404 -13.36 14.41 17.16
C ASN A 404 -14.81 14.00 17.48
N ASP A 405 -15.25 14.31 18.70
CA ASP A 405 -16.60 13.97 19.19
C ASP A 405 -17.72 14.64 18.37
N ASP A 406 -17.40 15.68 17.60
CA ASP A 406 -18.30 16.40 16.68
C ASP A 406 -18.31 15.82 15.25
N GLY A 407 -17.57 14.74 15.00
CA GLY A 407 -17.45 14.12 13.67
C GLY A 407 -16.42 14.78 12.75
N SER A 408 -15.78 15.87 13.16
CA SER A 408 -14.67 16.48 12.40
C SER A 408 -13.41 15.59 12.45
N ILE A 409 -12.63 15.61 11.36
CA ILE A 409 -11.39 14.84 11.27
C ILE A 409 -10.21 15.81 11.44
N THR A 410 -9.36 15.56 12.42
CA THR A 410 -8.08 16.27 12.59
C THR A 410 -6.93 15.36 12.23
N TYR A 411 -6.01 15.85 11.43
CA TYR A 411 -4.73 15.19 11.15
C TYR A 411 -3.69 15.82 12.07
N THR A 412 -3.10 15.04 12.97
CA THR A 412 -2.02 15.53 13.85
C THR A 412 -0.73 14.82 13.47
N ALA A 413 0.31 15.57 13.09
CA ALA A 413 1.62 14.99 12.83
C ALA A 413 2.09 14.30 14.11
N LYS A 414 2.39 13.01 14.04
CA LYS A 414 2.91 12.31 15.20
C LYS A 414 4.35 12.75 15.39
N GLN A 415 4.64 13.36 16.54
CA GLN A 415 6.00 13.72 16.91
C GLN A 415 6.88 12.46 16.99
N VAL A 416 7.90 12.37 16.13
CA VAL A 416 9.20 11.88 16.60
C VAL A 416 9.87 13.11 17.22
N GLN A 417 9.96 13.15 18.55
CA GLN A 417 10.61 14.27 19.25
C GLN A 417 12.08 14.43 18.79
N LEU A 418 12.32 15.38 17.89
CA LEU A 418 13.60 16.04 17.70
C LEU A 418 13.31 17.54 17.48
N ASN A 419 13.41 18.29 18.58
CA ASN A 419 13.54 19.75 18.67
C ASN A 419 12.50 20.66 17.97
N LYS A 420 11.54 21.13 18.77
CA LYS A 420 10.84 22.45 18.75
C LYS A 420 10.76 23.18 17.39
N VAL A 421 9.73 22.90 16.60
CA VAL A 421 8.84 23.88 15.95
C VAL A 421 7.47 23.20 15.76
N ILE A 422 6.39 23.85 16.19
CA ILE A 422 5.01 23.35 16.00
C ILE A 422 4.41 24.12 14.82
N VAL A 423 4.05 23.43 13.75
CA VAL A 423 3.17 23.96 12.71
C VAL A 423 1.87 23.15 12.78
N GLN A 424 0.81 23.77 13.33
CA GLN A 424 -0.55 23.23 13.28
C GLN A 424 -1.19 23.71 11.98
N ILE A 425 -1.44 22.80 11.03
CA ILE A 425 -2.27 23.08 9.85
C ILE A 425 -3.65 22.48 10.13
N HIS A 426 -4.67 23.35 10.27
CA HIS A 426 -6.06 22.92 10.43
C HIS A 426 -6.72 22.78 9.06
N TYR A 427 -7.15 21.57 8.72
CA TYR A 427 -8.15 21.33 7.68
C TYR A 427 -9.47 20.99 8.35
N ILE A 428 -10.47 21.86 8.17
CA ILE A 428 -11.84 21.65 8.67
C ILE A 428 -12.72 21.32 7.46
N ASN A 429 -13.12 20.05 7.32
CA ASN A 429 -14.21 19.68 6.43
C ASN A 429 -15.53 19.81 7.19
N ASN A 430 -16.17 20.99 7.11
CA ASN A 430 -17.54 21.17 7.58
C ASN A 430 -18.51 20.90 6.42
N MET A 431 -19.16 19.73 6.44
CA MET A 431 -20.48 19.59 5.83
C MET A 431 -21.53 19.84 6.91
N GLU A 432 -21.98 21.08 7.03
CA GLU A 432 -23.39 21.43 7.23
C GLU A 432 -23.58 22.95 7.12
N SER A 433 -24.62 23.33 6.39
CA SER A 433 -25.04 24.69 6.10
C SER A 433 -25.41 25.50 7.35
N LYS A 434 -24.87 26.74 7.50
CA LYS A 434 -25.62 27.99 7.77
C LYS A 434 -24.70 29.19 8.15
N MET A 435 -24.88 30.28 7.40
CA MET A 435 -24.99 31.70 7.83
C MET A 435 -23.76 32.49 8.40
N ASP A 436 -23.32 33.46 7.59
CA ASP A 436 -22.80 34.83 7.84
C ASP A 436 -21.67 35.18 8.87
N LEU A 437 -20.54 35.64 8.28
CA LEU A 437 -19.68 36.83 8.58
C LEU A 437 -18.98 37.02 9.96
N PRO A 438 -17.90 37.86 10.09
CA PRO A 438 -16.85 38.28 9.15
C PRO A 438 -15.40 38.08 9.71
N LEU A 439 -14.40 38.15 8.81
CA LEU A 439 -12.98 38.20 9.16
C LEU A 439 -12.62 39.42 10.03
N LYS A 440 -11.90 39.18 11.14
CA LYS A 440 -11.01 40.17 11.76
C LYS A 440 -9.60 39.60 11.89
N LYS A 441 -8.68 40.14 11.09
CA LYS A 441 -7.24 40.11 11.33
C LYS A 441 -6.94 40.89 12.60
N GLN A 442 -6.13 40.33 13.49
CA GLN A 442 -5.25 41.14 14.33
C GLN A 442 -3.87 40.50 14.41
N LEU A 443 -2.91 41.23 13.85
CA LEU A 443 -1.48 41.11 14.10
C LEU A 443 -1.21 41.38 15.59
N ILE A 444 -0.32 40.60 16.20
CA ILE A 444 0.90 41.09 16.86
C ILE A 444 2.02 40.12 16.51
#